data_AF-A0A7S2E6P8-F1
#
_entry.id   AF-A0A7S2E6P8-F1
#
_cell.length_a   1.000
_cell.length_b   1.000
_cell.length_c   1.000
_cell.angle_alpha   90.00
_cell.angle_beta   90.00
_cell.angle_gamma   90.00
#
_symmetry.space_group_name_H-M   'P 1'
#
loop_
_entity.id
_entity.type
_entity.pdbx_description
1 polymer ?
#
loop_
_entity_poly.entity_id
_entity_poly.type
_entity_poly.pdbx_seq_one_letter_code
_entity_poly.pdbx_strand_id
1 'polypeptide(L)'
;MPSPPALRLALFNFAEAWVFAFLPLMQNDKRKLPTPVVVLTWVGALGLTNAFLAPYLAFREIFSPVPSSPTDIVDDDGTNNKNQLISTPFAIIASTVVGYALLQTIIATFTSGSQEWIDFSSLVQTDRTYLAFCVDLVLFGSFQSFLINKIVNENESDDTMIYNVPFVGLMVWLLRTT
;
A
#
# COMPACT_ATOMS: atom_id res chain seq x y z
N MET A 1 31.05 -8.91 10.02
CA MET A 1 30.00 -9.58 9.21
C MET A 1 29.86 -8.77 7.93
N PRO A 2 29.70 -9.38 6.74
CA PRO A 2 29.40 -8.61 5.54
C PRO A 2 28.09 -7.84 5.75
N SER A 3 28.04 -6.58 5.35
CA SER A 3 26.81 -5.79 5.37
C SER A 3 25.74 -6.48 4.53
N PRO A 4 24.46 -6.47 4.94
CA PRO A 4 23.40 -7.03 4.10
C PRO A 4 23.38 -6.29 2.75
N PRO A 5 23.04 -6.96 1.64
CA PRO A 5 23.06 -6.34 0.31
C PRO A 5 22.14 -5.12 0.27
N ALA A 6 22.68 -3.98 -0.15
CA ALA A 6 22.01 -2.68 -0.05
C ALA A 6 20.68 -2.66 -0.83
N LEU A 7 20.62 -3.35 -1.97
CA LEU A 7 19.41 -3.48 -2.78
C LEU A 7 18.28 -4.20 -2.05
N ARG A 8 18.59 -5.24 -1.27
CA ARG A 8 17.57 -6.02 -0.54
C ARG A 8 16.94 -5.18 0.57
N LEU A 9 17.77 -4.50 1.35
CA LEU A 9 17.32 -3.59 2.40
C LEU A 9 16.46 -2.45 1.82
N ALA A 10 16.85 -1.91 0.67
CA ALA A 10 16.08 -0.88 -0.01
C ALA A 10 14.69 -1.39 -0.44
N LEU A 11 14.61 -2.56 -1.07
CA LEU A 11 13.33 -3.15 -1.49
C LEU A 11 12.42 -3.48 -0.30
N PHE A 12 13.00 -3.96 0.81
CA PHE A 12 12.26 -4.24 2.03
C PHE A 12 11.70 -2.95 2.65
N ASN A 13 12.54 -1.92 2.82
CA ASN A 13 12.11 -0.61 3.32
C ASN A 13 11.03 0.02 2.44
N PHE A 14 11.13 -0.15 1.11
CA PHE A 14 10.10 0.29 0.18
C PHE A 14 8.77 -0.45 0.42
N ALA A 15 8.80 -1.78 0.55
CA ALA A 15 7.62 -2.59 0.83
C ALA A 15 6.93 -2.17 2.14
N GLU A 16 7.71 -2.02 3.22
CA GLU A 16 7.18 -1.59 4.53
C GLU A 16 6.56 -0.19 4.46
N ALA A 17 7.24 0.77 3.80
CA ALA A 17 6.70 2.11 3.63
C ALA A 17 5.40 2.12 2.82
N TRP A 18 5.29 1.25 1.82
CA TRP A 18 4.09 1.11 1.01
C TRP A 18 2.92 0.54 1.83
N VAL A 19 3.12 -0.56 2.57
CA VAL A 19 2.09 -1.12 3.45
C VAL A 19 1.74 -0.13 4.58
N PHE A 20 2.71 0.61 5.10
CA PHE A 20 2.47 1.66 6.10
C PHE A 20 1.54 2.75 5.56
N ALA A 21 1.81 3.28 4.37
CA ALA A 21 0.95 4.26 3.70
C ALA A 21 -0.45 3.74 3.34
N PHE A 22 -0.66 2.42 3.34
CA PHE A 22 -1.92 1.80 3.00
C PHE A 22 -2.99 1.91 4.10
N LEU A 23 -2.59 2.05 5.37
CA LEU A 23 -3.53 2.15 6.50
C LEU A 23 -4.57 3.28 6.35
N PRO A 24 -4.18 4.55 6.11
CA PRO A 24 -5.14 5.64 5.93
C PRO A 24 -6.13 5.38 4.77
N LEU A 25 -5.68 4.71 3.69
CA LEU A 25 -6.58 4.31 2.60
C LEU A 25 -7.65 3.32 3.10
N MET A 26 -7.25 2.29 3.85
CA MET A 26 -8.20 1.33 4.45
C MET A 26 -9.15 1.98 5.46
N GLN A 27 -8.69 3.03 6.17
CA GLN A 27 -9.51 3.75 7.13
C GLN A 27 -10.52 4.70 6.46
N ASN A 28 -10.22 5.20 5.27
CA ASN A 28 -11.11 6.08 4.51
C ASN A 28 -12.13 5.31 3.65
N ASP A 29 -12.05 3.98 3.61
CA ASP A 29 -13.01 3.14 2.93
C ASP A 29 -14.38 3.16 3.64
N LYS A 30 -15.42 3.63 2.94
CA LYS A 30 -16.80 3.68 3.44
C LYS A 30 -17.35 2.30 3.79
N ARG A 31 -16.84 1.26 3.12
CA ARG A 31 -17.25 -0.14 3.29
C ARG A 31 -16.32 -0.92 4.21
N LYS A 32 -15.40 -0.25 4.90
CA LYS A 32 -14.44 -0.90 5.80
C LYS A 32 -15.14 -1.75 6.85
N LEU A 33 -14.46 -2.84 7.22
CA LEU A 33 -14.81 -3.59 8.42
C LEU A 33 -14.54 -2.75 9.68
N PRO A 34 -14.98 -3.17 10.88
CA PRO A 34 -14.74 -2.41 12.11
C PRO A 34 -13.25 -2.05 12.27
N THR A 35 -12.95 -0.83 12.73
CA THR A 35 -11.58 -0.31 12.83
C THR A 35 -10.58 -1.28 13.49
N PRO A 36 -10.92 -2.02 14.57
CA PRO A 36 -10.00 -3.02 15.13
C PRO A 36 -9.62 -4.13 14.14
N VAL A 37 -10.55 -4.58 13.29
CA VAL A 37 -10.30 -5.59 12.25
C VAL A 37 -9.41 -5.03 11.15
N VAL A 38 -9.64 -3.76 10.76
CA VAL A 38 -8.78 -3.05 9.79
C VAL A 38 -7.35 -2.97 10.31
N VAL A 39 -7.15 -2.50 11.55
CA VAL A 39 -5.83 -2.38 12.17
C VAL A 39 -5.16 -3.75 12.32
N LEU A 40 -5.91 -4.78 12.75
CA LEU A 40 -5.38 -6.14 12.86
C LEU A 40 -4.93 -6.69 11.49
N THR A 41 -5.74 -6.46 10.45
CA THR A 41 -5.41 -6.85 9.08
C THR A 41 -4.17 -6.12 8.61
N TRP A 42 -4.08 -4.81 8.86
CA TRP A 42 -2.92 -4.00 8.49
C TRP A 42 -1.63 -4.46 9.20
N VAL A 43 -1.68 -4.73 10.50
CA VAL A 43 -0.52 -5.29 11.23
C VAL A 43 -0.13 -6.65 10.67
N GLY A 44 -1.10 -7.52 10.38
CA GLY A 44 -0.82 -8.81 9.72
C GLY A 44 -0.23 -8.63 8.31
N ALA A 45 -0.67 -7.60 7.60
CA ALA A 45 -0.23 -7.28 6.26
C ALA A 45 1.20 -6.73 6.20
N LEU A 46 1.78 -6.25 7.31
CA LEU A 46 3.21 -5.86 7.36
C LEU A 46 4.16 -7.05 7.18
N GLY A 47 3.71 -8.29 7.43
CA GLY A 47 4.52 -9.50 7.25
C GLY A 47 4.00 -10.45 6.16
N LEU A 48 2.68 -10.64 6.06
CA LEU A 48 2.05 -11.56 5.11
C LEU A 48 0.91 -10.82 4.38
N THR A 49 1.25 -9.88 3.52
CA THR A 49 0.32 -8.91 2.95
C THR A 49 -0.90 -9.58 2.31
N ASN A 50 -0.70 -10.59 1.48
CA ASN A 50 -1.84 -11.24 0.81
C ASN A 50 -2.66 -12.19 1.68
N ALA A 51 -2.04 -12.83 2.68
CA ALA A 51 -2.75 -13.76 3.56
C ALA A 51 -3.81 -13.03 4.39
N PHE A 52 -3.60 -11.75 4.70
CA PHE A 52 -4.53 -10.92 5.46
C PHE A 52 -5.42 -10.05 4.55
N LEU A 53 -4.88 -9.47 3.47
CA LEU A 53 -5.67 -8.59 2.60
C LEU A 53 -6.73 -9.32 1.79
N ALA A 54 -6.44 -10.52 1.27
CA ALA A 54 -7.41 -11.27 0.49
C ALA A 54 -8.70 -11.60 1.28
N PRO A 55 -8.63 -12.22 2.48
CA PRO A 55 -9.84 -12.45 3.27
C PRO A 55 -10.49 -11.15 3.74
N TYR A 56 -9.72 -10.11 4.05
CA TYR A 56 -10.27 -8.80 4.39
C TYR A 56 -11.14 -8.23 3.25
N LEU A 57 -10.62 -8.23 2.02
CA LEU A 57 -11.35 -7.74 0.85
C LEU A 57 -12.59 -8.60 0.57
N ALA A 58 -12.50 -9.93 0.70
CA ALA A 58 -13.65 -10.81 0.54
C ALA A 58 -14.75 -10.52 1.57
N PHE A 59 -14.39 -10.41 2.86
CA PHE A 59 -15.34 -10.11 3.92
C PHE A 59 -15.93 -8.71 3.80
N ARG A 60 -15.13 -7.72 3.39
CA ARG A 60 -15.62 -6.39 3.06
C ARG A 60 -16.72 -6.45 2.00
N GLU A 61 -16.55 -7.24 0.93
CA GLU A 61 -17.61 -7.37 -0.09
C GLU A 61 -18.87 -8.07 0.41
N ILE A 62 -18.71 -9.10 1.24
CA ILE A 62 -19.83 -9.91 1.74
C ILE A 62 -20.66 -9.15 2.79
N PHE A 63 -20.00 -8.45 3.72
CA PHE A 63 -20.64 -7.87 4.89
C PHE A 63 -20.99 -6.38 4.74
N SER A 64 -20.41 -5.69 3.76
CA SER A 64 -20.68 -4.28 3.51
C SER A 64 -21.39 -4.11 2.15
N PRO A 65 -22.74 -4.19 2.08
CA PRO A 65 -23.46 -4.01 0.82
C PRO A 65 -23.27 -2.61 0.23
N VAL A 66 -23.35 -2.50 -1.11
CA VAL A 66 -23.31 -1.23 -1.82
C VAL A 66 -24.56 -0.41 -1.43
N PRO A 67 -24.42 0.86 -1.00
CA PRO A 67 -25.58 1.66 -0.65
C PRO A 67 -26.52 1.80 -1.86
N SER A 68 -27.74 1.30 -1.71
CA SER A 68 -28.74 1.18 -2.78
C SER A 68 -29.53 2.45 -3.06
N SER A 69 -29.31 3.53 -2.30
CA SER A 69 -30.01 4.80 -2.50
C SER A 69 -29.14 5.99 -2.08
N PRO A 70 -29.18 7.14 -2.77
CA PRO A 70 -28.44 8.36 -2.38
C PRO A 70 -28.87 8.94 -1.02
N THR A 71 -30.00 8.48 -0.46
CA THR A 71 -30.66 9.07 0.72
C THR A 71 -30.30 8.40 2.05
N ASP A 72 -29.56 7.29 2.04
CA ASP A 72 -29.05 6.65 3.29
C ASP A 72 -27.69 7.21 3.72
N ILE A 73 -27.17 8.21 3.01
CA ILE A 73 -26.00 8.99 3.43
C ILE A 73 -26.48 9.96 4.50
N VAL A 74 -26.61 9.48 5.74
CA VAL A 74 -26.65 10.37 6.89
C VAL A 74 -25.38 11.20 6.84
N ASP A 75 -25.57 12.51 6.68
CA ASP A 75 -24.54 13.55 6.63
C ASP A 75 -23.45 13.30 7.67
N ASP A 76 -22.28 12.88 7.20
CA ASP A 76 -21.02 13.04 7.93
C ASP A 76 -20.23 14.18 7.28
N ASP A 77 -20.87 15.35 7.21
CA ASP A 77 -20.29 16.64 6.77
C ASP A 77 -19.28 17.20 7.81
N GLY A 78 -18.53 16.32 8.46
CA GLY A 78 -17.59 16.64 9.54
C GLY A 78 -16.29 15.85 9.54
N THR A 79 -16.15 14.79 8.72
CA THR A 79 -14.95 13.93 8.72
C THR A 79 -13.87 14.31 7.72
N ASN A 80 -14.15 15.19 6.75
CA ASN A 80 -13.17 15.62 5.76
C ASN A 80 -11.91 16.22 6.43
N ASN A 81 -12.08 17.07 7.47
CA ASN A 81 -10.95 17.63 8.21
C ASN A 81 -10.21 16.62 9.11
N LYS A 82 -10.89 15.56 9.56
CA LYS A 82 -10.33 14.60 10.53
C LYS A 82 -9.52 13.50 9.84
N ASN A 83 -9.95 13.10 8.64
CA ASN A 83 -9.20 12.15 7.82
C ASN A 83 -7.98 12.81 7.16
N GLN A 84 -8.09 14.09 6.79
CA GLN A 84 -6.99 14.91 6.26
C GLN A 84 -5.80 15.05 7.23
N LEU A 85 -6.06 15.11 8.54
CA LEU A 85 -5.00 15.19 9.56
C LEU A 85 -4.25 13.87 9.77
N ILE A 86 -4.86 12.73 9.43
CA ILE A 86 -4.24 11.40 9.64
C ILE A 86 -3.45 10.96 8.39
N SER A 87 -3.87 11.35 7.19
CA SER A 87 -3.16 11.01 5.94
C SER A 87 -1.79 11.70 5.82
N THR A 88 -1.67 12.98 6.18
CA THR A 88 -0.45 13.77 6.02
C THR A 88 0.82 13.16 6.61
N PRO A 89 0.87 12.78 7.91
CA PRO A 89 2.08 12.20 8.48
C PRO A 89 2.44 10.87 7.82
N PHE A 90 1.45 10.08 7.39
CA PHE A 90 1.71 8.83 6.68
C PHE A 90 2.34 9.08 5.30
N ALA A 91 1.90 10.11 4.56
CA ALA A 91 2.50 10.51 3.28
C ALA A 91 3.95 10.92 3.48
N ILE A 92 4.21 11.78 4.46
CA ILE A 92 5.55 12.32 4.69
C ILE A 92 6.52 11.21 5.08
N ILE A 93 6.13 10.35 6.04
CA ILE A 93 6.96 9.24 6.49
C ILE A 93 7.20 8.26 5.34
N ALA A 94 6.16 7.83 4.64
CA ALA A 94 6.29 6.89 3.53
C ALA A 94 7.16 7.47 2.39
N SER A 95 6.95 8.74 2.03
CA SER A 95 7.77 9.44 1.02
C SER A 95 9.23 9.50 1.44
N THR A 96 9.51 9.77 2.72
CA THR A 96 10.87 9.86 3.25
C THR A 96 11.57 8.51 3.20
N VAL A 97 10.90 7.44 3.66
CA VAL A 97 11.47 6.08 3.65
C VAL A 97 11.68 5.58 2.23
N VAL A 98 10.72 5.80 1.32
CA VAL A 98 10.88 5.45 -0.10
C VAL A 98 11.98 6.27 -0.75
N GLY A 99 12.06 7.57 -0.48
CA GLY A 99 13.14 8.42 -0.96
C GLY A 99 14.52 7.90 -0.53
N TYR A 100 14.65 7.51 0.74
CA TYR A 100 15.88 6.89 1.25
C TYR A 100 16.18 5.54 0.58
N ALA A 101 15.18 4.67 0.41
CA ALA A 101 15.33 3.39 -0.29
C ALA A 101 15.77 3.56 -1.75
N LEU A 102 15.21 4.55 -2.45
CA LEU A 102 15.60 4.90 -3.81
C LEU A 102 17.04 5.38 -3.88
N LEU A 103 17.46 6.27 -2.97
CA LEU A 103 18.85 6.72 -2.89
C LEU A 103 19.81 5.55 -2.67
N GLN A 104 19.48 4.63 -1.75
CA GLN A 104 20.28 3.43 -1.52
C GLN A 104 20.37 2.54 -2.75
N THR A 105 19.26 2.36 -3.47
CA THR A 105 19.21 1.58 -4.71
C THR A 105 20.07 2.22 -5.81
N ILE A 106 20.01 3.54 -5.96
CA ILE A 106 20.81 4.29 -6.93
C ILE A 106 22.30 4.19 -6.60
N ILE A 107 22.67 4.42 -5.33
CA ILE A 107 24.07 4.31 -4.88
C ILE A 107 24.59 2.90 -5.13
N ALA A 108 23.84 1.87 -4.70
CA ALA A 108 24.22 0.47 -4.91
C ALA A 108 24.39 0.12 -6.39
N THR A 109 23.49 0.60 -7.24
CA THR A 109 23.57 0.39 -8.70
C THR A 109 24.75 1.14 -9.31
N PHE A 110 25.11 2.32 -8.80
CA PHE A 110 26.26 3.08 -9.29
C PHE A 110 27.59 2.47 -8.83
N THR A 111 27.68 1.97 -7.60
CA THR A 111 28.92 1.38 -7.05
C THR A 111 29.17 -0.04 -7.54
N SER A 112 28.13 -0.88 -7.59
CA SER A 112 28.24 -2.30 -7.93
C SER A 112 27.74 -2.62 -9.35
N GLY A 113 27.30 -1.62 -10.10
CA GLY A 113 26.71 -1.79 -11.42
C GLY A 113 25.42 -2.62 -11.37
N SER A 114 25.25 -3.50 -12.36
CA SER A 114 24.12 -4.43 -12.44
C SER A 114 24.27 -5.67 -11.55
N GLN A 115 25.40 -5.85 -10.85
CA GLN A 115 25.68 -7.09 -10.12
C GLN A 115 24.69 -7.33 -8.99
N GLU A 116 24.31 -6.29 -8.24
CA GLU A 116 23.32 -6.40 -7.16
C GLU A 116 21.96 -6.90 -7.65
N TRP A 117 21.55 -6.47 -8.85
CA TRP A 117 20.30 -6.89 -9.49
C TRP A 117 20.36 -8.33 -9.98
N ILE A 118 21.51 -8.76 -10.52
CA ILE A 118 21.74 -10.15 -10.95
C ILE A 118 21.73 -11.07 -9.73
N ASP A 119 22.43 -10.68 -8.66
CA ASP A 119 22.47 -11.43 -7.42
C ASP A 119 21.07 -11.54 -6.84
N PHE A 120 20.33 -10.43 -6.73
CA PHE A 120 18.92 -10.41 -6.30
C PHE A 120 18.05 -11.35 -7.13
N SER A 121 18.16 -11.30 -8.46
CA SER A 121 17.42 -12.21 -9.35
C SER A 121 17.74 -13.68 -9.08
N SER A 122 19.01 -14.00 -8.84
CA SER A 122 19.46 -15.34 -8.46
C SER A 122 18.83 -15.80 -7.14
N LEU A 123 18.69 -14.91 -6.13
CA LEU A 123 17.98 -15.25 -4.89
C LEU A 123 16.50 -15.47 -5.10
N VAL A 124 15.83 -14.65 -5.91
CA VAL A 124 14.41 -14.83 -6.21
C VAL A 124 14.15 -16.21 -6.84
N GLN A 125 15.10 -16.74 -7.62
CA GLN A 125 14.98 -18.07 -8.23
C GLN A 125 15.39 -19.21 -7.28
N THR A 126 16.33 -18.98 -6.38
CA THR A 126 16.94 -20.03 -5.54
C THR A 126 16.27 -20.15 -4.17
N ASP A 127 15.81 -19.04 -3.60
CA ASP A 127 15.22 -18.96 -2.26
C ASP A 127 13.73 -18.66 -2.36
N ARG A 128 12.92 -19.62 -1.87
CA ARG A 128 11.46 -19.54 -1.85
C ARG A 128 10.94 -18.33 -1.10
N THR A 129 11.69 -17.84 -0.11
CA THR A 129 11.31 -16.68 0.71
C THR A 129 11.33 -15.40 -0.13
N TYR A 130 12.36 -15.22 -0.96
CA TYR A 130 12.48 -14.06 -1.84
C TYR A 130 11.48 -14.14 -2.99
N LEU A 131 11.23 -15.34 -3.52
CA LEU A 131 10.14 -15.55 -4.47
C LEU A 131 8.79 -15.17 -3.87
N ALA A 132 8.51 -15.65 -2.66
CA ALA A 132 7.26 -15.35 -1.95
C ALA A 132 7.12 -13.85 -1.70
N PHE A 133 8.19 -13.16 -1.29
CA PHE A 133 8.20 -11.70 -1.12
C PHE A 133 7.86 -10.95 -2.42
N CYS A 134 8.46 -11.33 -3.55
CA CYS A 134 8.17 -10.69 -4.84
C CYS A 134 6.73 -10.94 -5.30
N VAL A 135 6.25 -12.18 -5.19
CA VAL A 135 4.85 -12.52 -5.48
C VAL A 135 3.93 -11.74 -4.54
N ASP A 136 4.34 -11.58 -3.27
CA ASP A 136 3.55 -10.89 -2.27
C ASP A 136 3.34 -9.42 -2.64
N LEU A 137 4.41 -8.73 -3.06
CA LEU A 137 4.38 -7.36 -3.57
C LEU A 137 3.51 -7.17 -4.82
N VAL A 138 3.54 -8.11 -5.77
CA VAL A 138 2.74 -8.01 -7.01
C VAL A 138 1.25 -8.10 -6.71
N LEU A 139 0.87 -9.06 -5.86
CA LEU A 139 -0.51 -9.23 -5.42
C LEU A 139 -0.95 -8.05 -4.55
N PHE A 140 -0.09 -7.54 -3.66
CA PHE A 140 -0.38 -6.34 -2.89
C PHE A 140 -0.66 -5.13 -3.80
N GLY A 141 0.17 -4.92 -4.82
CA GLY A 141 -0.07 -3.86 -5.80
C GLY A 141 -1.41 -4.01 -6.52
N SER A 142 -1.78 -5.24 -6.87
CA SER A 142 -3.07 -5.53 -7.50
C SER A 142 -4.25 -5.23 -6.57
N PHE A 143 -4.17 -5.66 -5.29
CA PHE A 143 -5.19 -5.39 -4.28
C PHE A 143 -5.30 -3.91 -3.94
N GLN A 144 -4.17 -3.21 -3.85
CA GLN A 144 -4.15 -1.78 -3.59
C GLN A 144 -4.79 -1.00 -4.75
N SER A 145 -4.44 -1.31 -5.99
CA SER A 145 -5.06 -0.69 -7.17
C SER A 145 -6.56 -1.00 -7.25
N PHE A 146 -6.99 -2.22 -6.91
CA PHE A 146 -8.40 -2.55 -6.83
C PHE A 146 -9.13 -1.71 -5.75
N LEU A 147 -8.57 -1.62 -4.55
CA LEU A 147 -9.21 -0.94 -3.43
C LEU A 147 -9.33 0.57 -3.66
N ILE A 148 -8.25 1.22 -4.11
CA ILE A 148 -8.23 2.67 -4.35
C ILE A 148 -9.25 3.08 -5.41
N ASN A 149 -9.35 2.36 -6.53
CA ASN A 149 -10.35 2.65 -7.56
C ASN A 149 -11.77 2.52 -7.02
N LYS A 150 -12.01 1.52 -6.16
CA LYS A 150 -13.33 1.35 -5.56
C LYS A 150 -13.67 2.50 -4.63
N ILE A 151 -12.74 2.91 -3.78
CA ILE A 151 -12.92 4.05 -2.85
C ILE A 151 -13.11 5.36 -3.63
N VAL A 152 -12.33 5.59 -4.67
CA VAL A 152 -12.45 6.80 -5.51
C VAL A 152 -13.80 6.81 -6.20
N ASN A 153 -14.17 5.75 -6.92
CA ASN A 153 -15.48 5.67 -7.62
C ASN A 153 -16.70 5.78 -6.69
N GLU A 154 -16.57 5.36 -5.43
CA GLU A 154 -17.62 5.49 -4.40
C GLU A 154 -17.69 6.90 -3.76
N ASN A 155 -16.66 7.73 -3.93
CA ASN A 155 -16.57 9.08 -3.33
C ASN A 155 -16.67 10.21 -4.38
N GLU A 156 -16.05 10.03 -5.53
CA GLU A 156 -15.98 10.98 -6.63
C GLU A 156 -16.15 10.24 -7.96
N SER A 157 -16.83 10.85 -8.92
CA SER A 157 -16.88 10.33 -10.30
C SER A 157 -15.59 10.68 -11.07
N ASP A 158 -14.44 10.46 -10.44
CA ASP A 158 -13.12 10.84 -10.97
C ASP A 158 -12.35 9.60 -11.46
N ASP A 159 -12.31 9.42 -12.77
CA ASP A 159 -11.67 8.28 -13.44
C ASP A 159 -10.19 8.58 -13.77
N THR A 160 -9.42 8.96 -12.73
CA THR A 160 -8.00 9.26 -12.93
C THR A 160 -7.19 7.96 -12.99
N MET A 161 -6.69 7.62 -14.18
CA MET A 161 -5.85 6.45 -14.47
C MET A 161 -4.61 6.30 -13.55
N ILE A 162 -4.15 7.37 -12.91
CA ILE A 162 -2.98 7.35 -12.00
C ILE A 162 -3.21 6.46 -10.76
N TYR A 163 -4.46 6.26 -10.35
CA TYR A 163 -4.81 5.41 -9.21
C TYR A 163 -4.58 3.92 -9.48
N ASN A 164 -4.48 3.52 -10.76
CA ASN A 164 -4.13 2.15 -11.15
C ASN A 164 -2.66 1.82 -10.94
N VAL A 165 -1.78 2.83 -10.86
CA VAL A 165 -0.35 2.61 -10.69
C VAL A 165 -0.07 2.29 -9.22
N PRO A 166 0.41 1.07 -8.90
CA PRO A 166 0.71 0.69 -7.52
C PRO A 166 1.73 1.64 -6.89
N PHE A 167 1.59 1.91 -5.60
CA PHE A 167 2.32 2.90 -4.81
C PHE A 167 2.11 4.35 -5.25
N VAL A 168 2.31 4.70 -6.52
CA VAL A 168 2.16 6.08 -7.04
C VAL A 168 0.73 6.57 -6.87
N GLY A 169 -0.25 5.76 -7.27
CA GLY A 169 -1.67 6.07 -7.11
C GLY A 169 -2.05 6.28 -5.64
N LEU A 170 -1.51 5.45 -4.75
CA LEU A 170 -1.69 5.59 -3.31
C LEU A 170 -1.12 6.91 -2.80
N MET A 171 0.11 7.26 -3.19
CA MET A 171 0.76 8.50 -2.77
C MET A 171 0.05 9.74 -3.30
N VAL A 172 -0.36 9.74 -4.57
CA VAL A 172 -1.12 10.84 -5.17
C VAL A 172 -2.46 11.01 -4.46
N TRP A 173 -3.15 9.90 -4.19
CA TRP A 173 -4.38 9.93 -3.40
C TRP A 173 -4.12 10.51 -2.01
N LEU A 174 -3.09 10.04 -1.31
CA LEU A 174 -2.76 10.50 0.04
C LEU A 174 -2.44 11.99 0.09
N LEU A 175 -1.72 12.50 -0.92
CA LEU A 175 -1.35 13.92 -1.05
C LEU A 175 -2.54 14.80 -1.46
N ARG A 176 -3.53 14.24 -2.16
CA ARG A 176 -4.77 14.96 -2.53
C ARG A 176 -5.77 15.00 -1.38
N THR A 177 -5.81 13.97 -0.53
CA THR A 177 -6.61 13.96 0.70
C THR A 177 -5.91 14.67 1.88
N THR A 178 -4.66 15.10 1.72
CA THR A 178 -3.89 15.96 2.64
C THR A 178 -4.17 17.44 2.36
#